data_AF-A0A3M1BLM1-F1
#
_entry.id   AF-A0A3M1BLM1-F1
#
_cell.length_a   1.000
_cell.length_b   1.000
_cell.length_c   1.000
_cell.angle_alpha   90.00
_cell.angle_beta   90.00
_cell.angle_gamma   90.00
#
_symmetry.space_group_name_H-M   'P 1'
#
loop_
_entity.id
_entity.type
_entity.pdbx_description
1 polymer ?
#
loop_
_entity_poly.entity_id
_entity_poly.type
_entity_poly.pdbx_seq_one_letter_code
_entity_poly.pdbx_strand_id
1 'polypeptide(L)'
;MEDVKKLEEIEVERFSAFDRFIHWLTAIPFLYLFLSGLGMYSPKFSWLLPFLGGREFSAWLHKWAGVVFAIGVFLMFLKWAKDFVLDSDDIKWLSNVKHYVKGEEEKLPEVGKYNAGQKIFGWMVFIGGAVFLITGIIMWFPESFSISLVRLSILLHTVAFILVGAGFIVHVYMGTVGVPGSLSSMITGKVSALWAASHHPKWFRQIMGRL
;
A
#
# COMPACT_ATOMS: atom_id res chain seq x y z
N MET A 1 34.84 4.89 4.33
CA MET A 1 34.48 3.55 4.87
C MET A 1 34.00 3.66 6.31
N GLU A 2 34.71 4.39 7.17
CA GLU A 2 34.30 4.56 8.57
C GLU A 2 33.01 5.37 8.77
N ASP A 3 32.81 6.43 7.98
CA ASP A 3 31.57 7.23 8.04
C ASP A 3 30.33 6.48 7.54
N VAL A 4 30.49 5.59 6.56
CA VAL A 4 29.40 4.73 6.07
C VAL A 4 28.97 3.75 7.16
N LYS A 5 29.93 3.12 7.84
CA LYS A 5 29.66 2.19 8.94
C LYS A 5 28.97 2.90 10.11
N LYS A 6 29.38 4.13 10.43
CA LYS A 6 28.68 4.95 11.45
C LYS A 6 27.22 5.23 11.07
N LEU A 7 26.93 5.54 9.81
CA LEU A 7 25.56 5.77 9.33
C LEU A 7 24.69 4.51 9.28
N GLU A 8 25.30 3.32 9.17
CA GLU A 8 24.57 2.05 9.27
C GLU A 8 24.09 1.75 10.69
N GLU A 9 24.88 2.12 11.70
CA GLU A 9 24.58 1.88 13.12
C GLU A 9 23.57 2.87 13.70
N ILE A 10 23.47 4.07 13.13
CA ILE A 10 22.51 5.09 13.58
C ILE A 10 21.11 4.76 13.05
N GLU A 11 20.16 4.49 13.95
CA GLU A 11 18.75 4.33 13.60
C GLU A 11 17.99 5.65 13.64
N VAL A 12 17.13 5.88 12.66
CA VAL A 12 16.19 7.00 12.61
C VAL A 12 14.75 6.49 12.58
N GLU A 13 13.86 7.15 13.33
CA GLU A 13 12.43 6.82 13.32
C GLU A 13 11.77 7.30 12.02
N ARG A 14 11.25 6.36 11.24
CA ARG A 14 10.52 6.64 10.00
C ARG A 14 9.01 6.65 10.21
N PHE A 15 8.52 5.74 11.06
CA PHE A 15 7.10 5.52 11.32
C PHE A 15 6.83 5.33 12.80
N SER A 16 5.86 6.09 13.32
CA SER A 16 5.41 5.95 14.70
C SER A 16 4.72 4.60 14.95
N ALA A 17 4.50 4.26 16.22
CA ALA A 17 3.70 3.09 16.58
C ALA A 17 2.28 3.14 15.97
N PHE A 18 1.66 4.33 15.94
CA PHE A 18 0.34 4.51 15.34
C PHE A 18 0.36 4.33 13.82
N ASP A 19 1.38 4.87 13.13
CA ASP A 19 1.56 4.67 11.67
C ASP A 19 1.66 3.17 11.33
N ARG A 20 2.41 2.40 12.13
CA ARG A 20 2.51 0.94 11.96
C ARG A 20 1.21 0.22 12.26
N PHE A 21 0.51 0.62 13.32
CA PHE A 21 -0.77 0.01 13.69
C PHE A 21 -1.81 0.16 12.56
N ILE A 22 -2.02 1.37 12.04
CA ILE A 22 -3.00 1.61 10.96
C ILE A 22 -2.61 0.91 9.66
N HIS A 23 -1.30 0.76 9.40
CA HIS A 23 -0.80 -0.03 8.27
C HIS A 23 -1.19 -1.50 8.42
N TRP A 24 -0.86 -2.13 9.55
CA TRP A 24 -1.14 -3.56 9.76
C TRP A 24 -2.65 -3.86 9.93
N LEU A 25 -3.41 -2.93 10.51
CA LEU A 25 -4.87 -2.96 10.53
C LEU A 25 -5.48 -3.01 9.13
N THR A 26 -4.79 -2.43 8.14
CA THR A 26 -5.22 -2.42 6.73
C THR A 26 -4.66 -3.61 5.95
N ALA A 27 -3.36 -3.88 6.10
CA ALA A 27 -2.64 -4.87 5.29
C ALA A 27 -3.09 -6.30 5.58
N ILE A 28 -3.35 -6.66 6.84
CA ILE A 28 -3.77 -8.03 7.20
C ILE A 28 -5.15 -8.37 6.63
N PRO A 29 -6.21 -7.55 6.84
CA PRO A 29 -7.49 -7.78 6.17
C PRO A 29 -7.38 -7.73 4.65
N PHE A 30 -6.58 -6.81 4.09
CA PHE A 30 -6.40 -6.73 2.63
C PHE A 30 -5.78 -8.01 2.05
N LEU A 31 -4.81 -8.62 2.73
CA LEU A 31 -4.24 -9.89 2.28
C LEU A 31 -5.32 -10.98 2.21
N TYR A 32 -6.19 -11.07 3.21
CA TYR A 32 -7.32 -12.00 3.19
C TYR A 32 -8.30 -11.66 2.06
N LEU A 33 -8.69 -10.40 1.91
CA LEU A 33 -9.60 -9.91 0.86
C LEU A 33 -9.06 -10.22 -0.53
N PHE A 34 -7.77 -9.99 -0.75
CA PHE A 34 -7.11 -10.25 -2.02
C PHE A 34 -7.15 -11.74 -2.38
N LEU A 35 -6.79 -12.63 -1.44
CA LEU A 35 -6.77 -14.07 -1.70
C LEU A 35 -8.17 -14.66 -1.84
N SER A 36 -9.10 -14.28 -0.96
CA SER A 36 -10.51 -14.73 -1.04
C SER A 36 -11.21 -14.17 -2.27
N GLY A 37 -10.99 -12.90 -2.60
CA GLY A 37 -11.47 -12.26 -3.83
C GLY A 37 -10.96 -12.97 -5.08
N LEU A 38 -9.66 -13.28 -5.13
CA LEU A 38 -9.06 -14.03 -6.23
C LEU A 38 -9.70 -15.42 -6.40
N GLY A 39 -9.91 -16.15 -5.29
CA GLY A 39 -10.55 -17.46 -5.29
C GLY A 39 -12.03 -17.45 -5.67
N MET A 40 -12.75 -16.35 -5.40
CA MET A 40 -14.14 -16.16 -5.82
C MET A 40 -14.24 -15.65 -7.27
N TYR A 41 -13.27 -14.87 -7.74
CA TYR A 41 -13.25 -14.22 -9.04
C TYR A 41 -13.10 -15.20 -10.21
N SER A 42 -12.22 -16.20 -10.09
CA SER A 42 -11.95 -17.15 -11.18
C SER A 42 -11.79 -18.58 -10.68
N PRO A 43 -12.38 -19.58 -11.37
CA PRO A 43 -12.19 -20.99 -11.05
C PRO A 43 -10.72 -21.43 -11.02
N LYS A 44 -9.83 -20.75 -11.78
CA LYS A 44 -8.40 -21.05 -11.78
C LYS A 44 -7.73 -20.85 -10.41
N PHE A 45 -8.33 -20.02 -9.56
CA PHE A 45 -7.81 -19.69 -8.23
C PHE A 45 -8.70 -20.23 -7.10
N SER A 46 -9.74 -21.00 -7.40
CA SER A 46 -10.66 -21.51 -6.36
C SER A 46 -9.99 -22.47 -5.39
N TRP A 47 -8.82 -23.02 -5.75
CA TRP A 47 -7.97 -23.83 -4.87
C TRP A 47 -7.48 -23.07 -3.63
N LEU A 48 -7.54 -21.73 -3.62
CA LEU A 48 -7.24 -20.91 -2.44
C LEU A 48 -8.31 -21.05 -1.35
N LEU A 49 -9.59 -21.22 -1.73
CA LEU A 49 -10.71 -21.14 -0.80
C LEU A 49 -10.67 -22.21 0.31
N PRO A 50 -10.29 -23.49 0.07
CA PRO A 50 -10.12 -24.48 1.14
C PRO A 50 -9.14 -24.03 2.24
N PHE A 51 -8.05 -23.35 1.89
CA PHE A 51 -7.08 -22.84 2.87
C PHE A 51 -7.56 -21.59 3.62
N LEU A 52 -8.58 -20.91 3.09
CA LEU A 52 -9.19 -19.71 3.68
C LEU A 52 -10.44 -20.03 4.50
N GLY A 53 -10.74 -21.31 4.73
CA GLY A 53 -11.90 -21.79 5.51
C GLY A 53 -13.07 -22.30 4.67
N GLY A 54 -12.91 -22.40 3.34
CA GLY A 54 -13.94 -22.83 2.40
C GLY A 54 -14.71 -21.66 1.78
N ARG A 55 -15.51 -21.93 0.75
CA ARG A 55 -16.22 -20.90 -0.04
C ARG A 55 -17.19 -20.09 0.80
N GLU A 56 -18.05 -20.74 1.58
CA GLU A 56 -19.08 -20.07 2.39
C GLU A 56 -18.46 -19.20 3.48
N PHE A 57 -17.51 -19.76 4.23
CA PHE A 57 -16.80 -18.99 5.25
C PHE A 57 -16.01 -17.83 4.64
N SER A 58 -15.38 -18.05 3.48
CA SER A 58 -14.66 -16.99 2.78
C SER A 58 -15.59 -15.86 2.34
N ALA A 59 -16.75 -16.18 1.78
CA ALA A 59 -17.74 -15.16 1.42
C ALA A 59 -18.26 -14.40 2.65
N TRP A 60 -18.45 -15.08 3.79
CA TRP A 60 -18.83 -14.44 5.04
C TRP A 60 -17.74 -13.51 5.57
N LEU A 61 -16.51 -14.00 5.71
CA LEU A 61 -15.39 -13.26 6.29
C LEU A 61 -14.91 -12.14 5.35
N HIS A 62 -14.97 -12.32 4.03
CA HIS A 62 -14.58 -11.29 3.05
C HIS A 62 -15.37 -9.99 3.28
N LYS A 63 -16.67 -10.09 3.55
CA LYS A 63 -17.53 -8.93 3.80
C LYS A 63 -17.10 -8.17 5.07
N TRP A 64 -16.85 -8.89 6.17
CA TRP A 64 -16.41 -8.29 7.43
C TRP A 64 -14.97 -7.78 7.40
N ALA A 65 -14.06 -8.53 6.78
CA ALA A 65 -12.69 -8.08 6.52
C ALA A 65 -12.67 -6.80 5.67
N GLY A 66 -13.62 -6.65 4.74
CA GLY A 66 -13.83 -5.45 3.94
C GLY A 66 -14.16 -4.22 4.78
N VAL A 67 -14.99 -4.38 5.81
CA VAL A 67 -15.31 -3.30 6.76
C VAL A 67 -14.08 -2.89 7.56
N VAL A 68 -13.33 -3.85 8.10
CA VAL A 68 -12.10 -3.57 8.86
C VAL A 68 -11.06 -2.88 7.97
N PHE A 69 -10.87 -3.37 6.75
CA PHE A 69 -10.00 -2.74 5.75
C PHE A 69 -10.42 -1.30 5.47
N ALA A 70 -11.71 -1.04 5.25
CA ALA A 70 -12.20 0.31 4.98
C ALA A 70 -11.95 1.28 6.15
N ILE A 71 -12.10 0.81 7.41
CA ILE A 71 -11.75 1.60 8.60
C ILE A 71 -10.25 1.91 8.61
N GLY A 72 -9.40 0.91 8.38
CA GLY A 72 -7.95 1.08 8.31
C GLY A 72 -7.53 2.10 7.23
N VAL A 73 -8.08 1.97 6.01
CA VAL A 73 -7.85 2.91 4.90
C VAL A 73 -8.30 4.33 5.27
N PHE A 74 -9.45 4.48 5.93
CA PHE A 74 -9.93 5.79 6.36
C PHE A 74 -8.98 6.44 7.37
N LEU A 75 -8.49 5.69 8.36
CA LEU A 75 -7.49 6.18 9.32
C LEU A 75 -6.16 6.55 8.63
N MET A 76 -5.70 5.74 7.67
CA MET A 76 -4.52 6.05 6.85
C MET A 76 -4.73 7.31 6.02
N PHE A 77 -5.91 7.51 5.43
CA PHE A 77 -6.23 8.72 4.68
C PHE A 77 -6.11 9.96 5.57
N LEU A 78 -6.73 9.95 6.75
CA LEU A 78 -6.64 11.07 7.70
C LEU A 78 -5.19 11.37 8.12
N LYS A 79 -4.37 10.32 8.27
CA LYS A 79 -3.00 10.46 8.75
C LYS A 79 -1.98 10.79 7.67
N TRP A 80 -2.12 10.26 6.45
CA TRP A 80 -1.07 10.30 5.40
C TRP A 80 -1.48 11.04 4.12
N ALA A 81 -2.75 11.40 3.89
CA ALA A 81 -3.16 12.00 2.61
C ALA A 81 -2.40 13.29 2.27
N LYS A 82 -2.06 14.09 3.28
CA LYS A 82 -1.25 15.32 3.10
C LYS A 82 0.17 15.01 2.64
N ASP A 83 0.77 13.91 3.12
CA ASP A 83 2.12 13.50 2.74
C ASP A 83 2.17 12.89 1.33
N PHE A 84 1.02 12.46 0.80
CA PHE A 84 0.88 11.85 -0.53
C PHE A 84 0.51 12.84 -1.63
N VAL A 85 0.41 14.12 -1.33
CA VAL A 85 0.24 15.15 -2.36
C VAL A 85 1.47 15.12 -3.27
N LEU A 86 1.22 15.01 -4.58
CA LEU A 86 2.26 15.04 -5.59
C LEU A 86 2.73 16.48 -5.79
N ASP A 87 4.05 16.67 -5.79
CA ASP A 87 4.70 17.95 -6.06
C ASP A 87 5.42 17.94 -7.43
N SER A 88 6.09 19.05 -7.76
CA SER A 88 6.84 19.17 -9.01
C SER A 88 8.01 18.18 -9.13
N ASP A 89 8.60 17.79 -8.00
CA ASP A 89 9.71 16.82 -7.99
C ASP A 89 9.18 15.42 -8.28
N ASP A 90 7.99 15.08 -7.78
CA ASP A 90 7.33 13.81 -8.10
C ASP A 90 7.01 13.68 -9.60
N ILE A 91 6.56 14.75 -10.25
CA ILE A 91 6.28 14.73 -11.71
C ILE A 91 7.56 14.47 -12.51
N LYS A 92 8.67 15.11 -12.13
CA LYS A 92 9.98 14.87 -12.73
C LYS A 92 10.47 13.44 -12.47
N TRP A 93 10.24 12.92 -11.27
CA TRP A 93 10.59 11.55 -10.90
C TRP A 93 9.84 10.54 -11.78
N LEU A 94 8.53 10.72 -11.97
CA LEU A 94 7.69 9.86 -12.80
C LEU A 94 8.11 9.87 -14.27
N SER A 95 8.49 11.04 -14.79
CA SER A 95 9.01 11.19 -16.16
C SER A 95 10.32 10.43 -16.38
N ASN A 96 11.02 10.09 -15.30
CA ASN A 96 12.32 9.40 -15.30
C ASN A 96 12.28 8.02 -14.65
N VAL A 97 11.09 7.43 -14.43
CA VAL A 97 10.91 6.15 -13.72
C VAL A 97 11.74 4.99 -14.31
N LYS A 98 12.09 5.05 -15.60
CA LYS A 98 12.99 4.08 -16.24
C LYS A 98 14.36 3.98 -15.56
N HIS A 99 14.86 5.08 -14.98
CA HIS A 99 16.14 5.09 -14.26
C HIS A 99 15.99 4.41 -12.90
N TYR A 100 14.86 4.61 -12.23
CA TYR A 100 14.53 3.90 -10.99
C TYR A 100 14.52 2.38 -11.17
N VAL A 101 13.84 1.90 -12.22
CA VAL A 101 13.76 0.46 -12.53
C VAL A 101 15.15 -0.14 -12.85
N LYS A 102 16.08 0.67 -13.36
CA LYS A 102 17.47 0.27 -13.64
C LYS A 102 18.41 0.39 -12.43
N GLY A 103 17.93 0.89 -11.29
CA GLY A 103 18.76 1.17 -10.11
C GLY A 103 19.65 2.41 -10.25
N GLU A 104 19.40 3.27 -11.25
CA GLU A 104 20.13 4.51 -11.50
C GLU A 104 19.49 5.67 -10.69
N GLU A 105 19.40 5.51 -9.37
CA GLU A 105 18.70 6.46 -8.49
C GLU A 105 19.36 7.85 -8.46
N GLU A 106 20.66 7.94 -8.76
CA GLU A 106 21.42 9.19 -8.86
C GLU A 106 20.93 10.11 -9.99
N LYS A 107 20.19 9.57 -10.96
CA LYS A 107 19.60 10.32 -12.09
C LYS A 107 18.19 10.81 -11.80
N LEU A 108 17.66 10.52 -10.61
CA LEU A 108 16.32 10.92 -10.19
C LEU A 108 16.36 12.20 -9.33
N PRO A 109 15.28 12.99 -9.32
CA PRO A 109 15.13 14.06 -8.34
C PRO A 109 15.19 13.52 -6.91
N GLU A 110 15.69 14.35 -6.00
CA GLU A 110 15.83 13.96 -4.60
C GLU A 110 14.49 13.68 -3.94
N VAL A 111 14.41 12.50 -3.30
CA VAL A 111 13.16 11.96 -2.78
C VAL A 111 12.90 12.44 -1.34
N GLY A 112 11.67 12.91 -1.09
CA GLY A 112 11.15 13.26 0.25
C GLY A 112 10.86 12.03 1.12
N LYS A 113 9.96 12.14 2.11
CA LYS A 113 9.63 11.00 2.99
C LYS A 113 9.08 9.82 2.19
N TYR A 114 8.28 10.11 1.16
CA TYR A 114 7.76 9.13 0.22
C TYR A 114 8.17 9.51 -1.20
N ASN A 115 8.50 8.51 -2.03
CA ASN A 115 8.70 8.72 -3.47
C ASN A 115 7.37 8.75 -4.22
N ALA A 116 7.39 9.24 -5.47
CA ALA A 116 6.18 9.37 -6.27
C ALA A 116 5.43 8.03 -6.46
N GLY A 117 6.14 6.92 -6.60
CA GLY A 117 5.54 5.58 -6.68
C GLY A 117 4.75 5.19 -5.42
N GLN A 118 5.32 5.45 -4.24
CA GLN A 118 4.66 5.24 -2.94
C GLN A 118 3.41 6.14 -2.81
N LYS A 119 3.51 7.41 -3.23
CA LYS A 119 2.37 8.35 -3.21
C LYS A 119 1.24 7.90 -4.14
N ILE A 120 1.56 7.49 -5.37
CA ILE A 120 0.57 6.97 -6.34
C ILE A 120 -0.12 5.73 -5.77
N PHE A 121 0.64 4.79 -5.20
CA PHE A 121 0.05 3.60 -4.61
C PHE A 121 -0.85 3.95 -3.41
N GLY A 122 -0.43 4.92 -2.58
CA GLY A 122 -1.27 5.46 -1.50
C GLY A 122 -2.63 5.98 -1.99
N TRP A 123 -2.64 6.79 -3.04
CA TRP A 123 -3.89 7.26 -3.67
C TRP A 123 -4.71 6.13 -4.29
N MET A 124 -4.05 5.16 -4.90
CA MET A 124 -4.71 3.96 -5.43
C MET A 124 -5.44 3.19 -4.32
N VAL A 125 -4.84 3.05 -3.14
CA VAL A 125 -5.46 2.41 -1.97
C VAL A 125 -6.60 3.26 -1.40
N PHE A 126 -6.47 4.59 -1.34
CA PHE A 126 -7.54 5.46 -0.84
C PHE A 126 -8.78 5.44 -1.75
N ILE A 127 -8.58 5.64 -3.05
CA ILE A 127 -9.66 5.62 -4.03
C ILE A 127 -10.23 4.21 -4.15
N GLY A 128 -9.37 3.20 -4.25
CA GLY A 128 -9.75 1.80 -4.31
C GLY A 128 -10.54 1.36 -3.08
N GLY A 129 -10.13 1.77 -1.88
CA GLY A 129 -10.84 1.49 -0.63
C GLY A 129 -12.24 2.10 -0.59
N ALA A 130 -12.41 3.32 -1.09
CA ALA A 130 -13.74 3.92 -1.24
C ALA A 130 -14.60 3.15 -2.25
N VAL A 131 -14.04 2.77 -3.41
CA VAL A 131 -14.74 1.95 -4.41
C VAL A 131 -15.15 0.61 -3.83
N PHE A 132 -14.24 -0.11 -3.16
CA PHE A 132 -14.52 -1.41 -2.53
C PHE A 132 -15.61 -1.31 -1.48
N LEU A 133 -15.59 -0.29 -0.62
CA LEU A 133 -16.62 -0.11 0.41
C LEU A 133 -18.00 0.13 -0.21
N ILE A 134 -18.10 1.09 -1.14
CA ILE A 134 -19.38 1.48 -1.74
C ILE A 134 -19.97 0.30 -2.54
N THR A 135 -19.16 -0.29 -3.42
CA THR A 135 -19.60 -1.42 -4.25
C THR A 135 -19.84 -2.68 -3.43
N GLY A 136 -19.04 -2.91 -2.39
CA GLY A 136 -19.18 -4.03 -1.46
C GLY A 136 -20.48 -3.98 -0.68
N ILE A 137 -20.91 -2.80 -0.20
CA ILE A 137 -22.22 -2.62 0.46
C ILE A 137 -23.36 -2.95 -0.50
N ILE A 138 -23.30 -2.47 -1.74
CA ILE A 138 -24.33 -2.76 -2.75
C ILE A 138 -24.41 -4.26 -3.05
N MET A 139 -23.25 -4.92 -3.18
CA MET A 139 -23.17 -6.36 -3.41
C MET A 139 -23.56 -7.19 -2.18
N TRP A 140 -23.42 -6.65 -0.96
CA TRP A 140 -23.85 -7.31 0.27
C TRP A 140 -25.37 -7.35 0.37
N PHE A 141 -26.07 -6.30 -0.05
CA PHE A 141 -27.52 -6.17 0.02
C PHE A 141 -28.16 -6.02 -1.37
N PRO A 142 -27.99 -6.99 -2.28
CA PRO A 142 -28.34 -6.83 -3.69
C PRO A 142 -29.84 -6.60 -3.91
N GLU A 143 -30.70 -7.11 -3.03
CA GLU A 143 -32.17 -6.94 -3.10
C GLU A 143 -32.63 -5.51 -2.77
N SER A 144 -31.78 -4.71 -2.12
CA SER A 144 -32.08 -3.31 -1.77
C SER A 144 -31.78 -2.33 -2.91
N PHE A 145 -31.21 -2.80 -4.03
CA PHE A 145 -30.74 -1.96 -5.12
C PHE A 145 -31.25 -2.45 -6.48
N SER A 146 -31.24 -1.57 -7.49
CA SER A 146 -31.59 -1.99 -8.85
C SER A 146 -30.56 -2.96 -9.40
N ILE A 147 -31.00 -3.91 -10.23
CA ILE A 147 -30.11 -4.90 -10.86
C ILE A 147 -28.98 -4.24 -11.67
N SER A 148 -29.27 -3.09 -12.30
CA SER A 148 -28.27 -2.31 -13.05
C SER A 148 -27.17 -1.78 -12.13
N LEU A 149 -27.54 -1.29 -10.93
CA LEU A 149 -26.58 -0.80 -9.96
C LEU A 149 -25.74 -1.94 -9.40
N VAL A 150 -26.33 -3.09 -9.06
CA VAL A 150 -25.60 -4.27 -8.59
C VAL A 150 -24.58 -4.74 -9.64
N ARG A 151 -24.98 -4.82 -10.91
CA ARG A 151 -24.08 -5.20 -12.01
C ARG A 151 -22.92 -4.21 -12.20
N LEU A 152 -23.23 -2.91 -12.11
CA LEU A 152 -22.20 -1.87 -12.16
C LEU A 152 -21.23 -1.99 -10.97
N SER A 153 -21.75 -2.27 -9.77
CA SER A 153 -20.92 -2.49 -8.58
C SER A 153 -19.99 -3.69 -8.75
N ILE A 154 -20.47 -4.81 -9.29
CA ILE A 154 -19.62 -5.98 -9.59
C ILE A 154 -18.49 -5.60 -10.55
N LEU A 155 -18.79 -4.87 -11.62
CA LEU A 155 -17.79 -4.41 -12.59
C LEU A 155 -16.74 -3.51 -11.92
N LEU A 156 -17.17 -2.46 -11.22
CA LEU A 156 -16.27 -1.51 -10.58
C LEU A 156 -15.43 -2.15 -9.48
N HIS A 157 -16.03 -3.03 -8.66
CA HIS A 157 -15.32 -3.78 -7.63
C HIS A 157 -14.24 -4.67 -8.25
N THR A 158 -14.56 -5.34 -9.37
CA THR A 158 -13.62 -6.19 -10.10
C THR A 158 -12.45 -5.39 -10.70
N VAL A 159 -12.74 -4.24 -11.33
CA VAL A 159 -11.72 -3.36 -11.90
C VAL A 159 -10.80 -2.84 -10.79
N ALA A 160 -11.37 -2.38 -9.68
CA ALA A 160 -10.60 -1.96 -8.51
C ALA A 160 -9.75 -3.10 -7.95
N PHE A 161 -10.29 -4.33 -7.86
CA PHE A 161 -9.56 -5.52 -7.40
C PHE A 161 -8.32 -5.77 -8.25
N ILE A 162 -8.44 -5.70 -9.57
CA ILE A 162 -7.31 -5.91 -10.50
C ILE A 162 -6.26 -4.81 -10.32
N LEU A 163 -6.68 -3.53 -10.33
CA LEU A 163 -5.75 -2.40 -10.28
C LEU A 163 -5.03 -2.30 -8.93
N VAL A 164 -5.79 -2.30 -7.82
CA VAL A 164 -5.22 -2.23 -6.46
C VAL A 164 -4.45 -3.51 -6.14
N GLY A 165 -4.92 -4.67 -6.59
CA GLY A 165 -4.22 -5.95 -6.44
C GLY A 165 -2.86 -5.98 -7.15
N ALA A 166 -2.78 -5.47 -8.38
CA ALA A 166 -1.51 -5.33 -9.09
C ALA A 166 -0.56 -4.37 -8.35
N GLY A 167 -1.06 -3.21 -7.90
CA GLY A 167 -0.29 -2.28 -7.08
C GLY A 167 0.19 -2.90 -5.77
N PHE A 168 -0.64 -3.74 -5.12
CA PHE A 168 -0.29 -4.45 -3.89
C PHE A 168 0.87 -5.43 -4.09
N ILE A 169 0.88 -6.18 -5.20
CA ILE A 169 1.99 -7.08 -5.53
C ILE A 169 3.29 -6.28 -5.67
N VAL A 170 3.26 -5.16 -6.39
CA VAL A 170 4.41 -4.26 -6.53
C VAL A 170 4.83 -3.71 -5.15
N HIS A 171 3.88 -3.27 -4.33
CA HIS A 171 4.14 -2.75 -2.99
C HIS A 171 4.84 -3.77 -2.09
N VAL A 172 4.35 -5.02 -2.04
CA VAL A 172 4.96 -6.10 -1.27
C VAL A 172 6.37 -6.40 -1.80
N TYR A 173 6.54 -6.50 -3.12
CA TYR A 173 7.85 -6.71 -3.73
C TYR A 173 8.83 -5.61 -3.33
N MET A 174 8.47 -4.34 -3.51
CA MET A 174 9.33 -3.20 -3.19
C MET A 174 9.62 -3.10 -1.69
N GLY A 175 8.64 -3.38 -0.83
CA GLY A 175 8.80 -3.34 0.63
C GLY A 175 9.66 -4.47 1.20
N THR A 176 9.84 -5.57 0.46
CA THR A 176 10.56 -6.76 0.96
C THR A 176 11.87 -7.02 0.24
N VAL A 177 11.83 -7.12 -1.09
CA VAL A 177 12.96 -7.54 -1.93
C VAL A 177 13.54 -6.35 -2.71
N GLY A 178 12.69 -5.52 -3.30
CA GLY A 178 13.10 -4.44 -4.19
C GLY A 178 13.89 -3.33 -3.49
N VAL A 179 13.58 -3.04 -2.23
CA VAL A 179 14.30 -2.05 -1.40
C VAL A 179 14.58 -2.65 -0.02
N PRO A 180 15.69 -3.39 0.14
CA PRO A 180 16.06 -4.04 1.40
C PRO A 180 16.06 -3.06 2.58
N GLY A 181 15.62 -3.52 3.74
CA GLY A 181 15.46 -2.68 4.94
C GLY A 181 14.11 -1.96 5.06
N SER A 182 13.34 -1.84 3.97
CA SER A 182 12.02 -1.19 4.01
C SER A 182 11.03 -1.90 4.92
N LEU A 183 10.99 -3.24 4.91
CA LEU A 183 10.10 -4.03 5.77
C LEU A 183 10.38 -3.77 7.26
N SER A 184 11.66 -3.62 7.64
CA SER A 184 12.05 -3.32 9.03
C SER A 184 11.37 -2.04 9.50
N SER A 185 11.24 -1.02 8.64
CA SER A 185 10.57 0.23 8.97
C SER A 185 9.08 0.07 9.36
N MET A 186 8.39 -0.92 8.79
CA MET A 186 6.99 -1.23 9.13
C MET A 186 6.85 -2.12 10.37
N ILE A 187 7.90 -2.88 10.72
CA ILE A 187 7.90 -3.76 11.88
C ILE A 187 8.38 -3.00 13.12
N THR A 188 9.53 -2.33 13.05
CA THR A 188 10.20 -1.66 14.18
C THR A 188 9.93 -0.16 14.24
N GLY A 189 9.53 0.45 13.12
CA GLY A 189 9.34 1.89 12.99
C GLY A 189 10.59 2.63 12.53
N LYS A 190 11.72 1.94 12.42
CA LYS A 190 13.04 2.54 12.25
C LYS A 190 13.75 2.07 10.98
N VAL A 191 14.67 2.89 10.49
CA VAL A 191 15.60 2.60 9.38
C VAL A 191 16.99 3.10 9.75
N SER A 192 18.05 2.58 9.12
CA SER A 192 19.38 3.16 9.29
C SER A 192 19.46 4.54 8.64
N ALA A 193 20.31 5.41 9.18
CA ALA A 193 20.60 6.72 8.59
C ALA A 193 21.16 6.58 7.17
N LEU A 194 21.96 5.55 6.90
CA LEU A 194 22.44 5.23 5.55
C LEU A 194 21.29 4.94 4.59
N TRP A 195 20.31 4.12 5.00
CA TRP A 195 19.13 3.82 4.18
C TRP A 195 18.30 5.07 3.87
N ALA A 196 18.15 5.94 4.87
CA ALA A 196 17.45 7.21 4.69
C ALA A 196 18.19 8.13 3.71
N ALA A 197 19.52 8.20 3.81
CA ALA A 197 20.35 9.01 2.92
C ALA A 197 20.33 8.50 1.46
N SER A 198 20.31 7.19 1.24
CA SER A 198 20.30 6.60 -0.10
C SER A 198 18.95 6.71 -0.79
N HIS A 199 17.86 6.28 -0.13
CA HIS A 199 16.55 6.16 -0.78
C HIS A 199 15.66 7.40 -0.61
N HIS A 200 15.96 8.24 0.38
CA HIS A 200 15.14 9.39 0.76
C HIS A 200 15.99 10.62 1.13
N PRO A 201 16.92 11.08 0.26
CA PRO A 201 17.93 12.09 0.59
C PRO A 201 17.35 13.44 1.05
N LYS A 202 16.22 13.89 0.47
CA LYS A 202 15.56 15.14 0.86
C LYS A 202 14.98 15.02 2.27
N TRP A 203 14.42 13.86 2.62
CA TRP A 203 13.94 13.58 3.98
C TRP A 203 15.09 13.43 4.98
N PHE A 204 16.17 12.76 4.60
CA PHE A 204 17.35 12.61 5.45
C PHE A 204 17.94 13.97 5.86
N ARG A 205 18.09 14.91 4.92
CA ARG A 205 18.56 16.26 5.27
C ARG A 205 17.59 17.02 6.17
N GLN A 206 16.28 16.82 6.02
CA GLN A 206 15.27 17.44 6.88
C GLN A 206 15.34 16.93 8.32
N ILE A 207 15.62 15.64 8.53
CA ILE A 207 15.76 15.08 9.89
C ILE A 207 17.12 15.46 10.50
N MET A 208 18.20 15.47 9.70
CA MET A 208 19.53 15.84 10.18
C MET A 208 19.70 17.34 10.45
N GLY A 209 19.02 18.21 9.70
CA GLY A 209 19.00 19.65 9.98
C GLY A 209 18.13 20.05 11.18
N ARG A 210 17.44 19.08 11.79
CA ARG A 210 16.64 19.25 13.03
C ARG A 210 17.31 18.63 14.26
N LEU A 211 18.43 17.92 14.07
CA LEU A 211 19.32 17.42 15.12
C LEU A 211 20.44 18.43 15.36
#